data_AF-A0A0W7TJF5-F1
#
_entry.id   AF-A0A0W7TJF5-F1
#
_cell.length_a   1.000
_cell.length_b   1.000
_cell.length_c   1.000
_cell.angle_alpha   90.00
_cell.angle_beta   90.00
_cell.angle_gamma   90.00
#
_symmetry.space_group_name_H-M   'P 1'
#
loop_
_entity.id
_entity.type
_entity.pdbx_description
1 polymer ?
#
loop_
_entity_poly.entity_id
_entity_poly.type
_entity_poly.pdbx_seq_one_letter_code
_entity_poly.pdbx_strand_id
1 'polypeptide(L)'
;MYVHSKYAVIDGEKTVITSENWTSGNMGFGNGNRGWGAVIDSTEYASCMEEVFENDFSAGFGDTVTLASAYPDAKPYRGDLSYEPPDDVQRESFRSLVYPIFSPDDSFSAMKELMGSAEERIYAEEMDLGSSLRTVSGDSPVSWMAAAAVRGVETRLILDASTSSGDAETFANLMNQTTKVRAKAVDGGQGFSLIHNKGVVIDGGVWVGSVNWTENSFLRNRETAAFIVSESVSDFFAGLFMSDYGMDSEDLEENGLELTADVVDTGGGRRSVVLRTSGPEGSSYIWNIDGDIRRSEHPSAMFSVSPGHHTASVTLEGTEVSQTAEFDVPSEDGLSGCIIYLTAASVILVGTAAAFLHGRRGNRGRRYGGQGPGNLNAYTRW
;
A
#
# COMPACT_ATOMS: atom_id res chain seq x y z
N MET A 1 -3.30 -27.41 -0.30
CA MET A 1 -3.10 -26.93 1.07
C MET A 1 -1.61 -26.70 1.22
N TYR A 2 -1.24 -25.48 1.57
CA TYR A 2 0.15 -25.05 1.70
C TYR A 2 0.35 -24.37 3.06
N VAL A 3 1.57 -24.44 3.59
CA VAL A 3 2.02 -23.51 4.63
C VAL A 3 2.31 -22.19 3.95
N HIS A 4 1.52 -21.18 4.28
CA HIS A 4 1.61 -19.86 3.69
C HIS A 4 1.58 -18.74 4.75
N SER A 5 1.56 -19.09 6.03
CA SER A 5 1.87 -18.19 7.14
C SER A 5 3.28 -17.61 7.03
N LYS A 6 3.46 -16.31 7.30
CA LYS A 6 4.77 -15.66 7.42
C LYS A 6 4.90 -15.01 8.79
N TYR A 7 5.53 -15.73 9.72
CA TYR A 7 5.82 -15.24 11.06
C TYR A 7 7.10 -15.86 11.61
N ALA A 8 7.68 -15.20 12.62
CA ALA A 8 8.72 -15.77 13.48
C ALA A 8 8.37 -15.49 14.93
N VAL A 9 8.54 -16.49 15.79
CA VAL A 9 8.57 -16.32 17.24
C VAL A 9 10.03 -16.17 17.66
N ILE A 10 10.32 -15.12 18.42
CA ILE A 10 11.67 -14.76 18.86
C ILE A 10 11.70 -14.86 20.39
N ASP A 11 12.52 -15.77 20.89
CA ASP A 11 12.80 -16.00 22.31
C ASP A 11 11.55 -16.28 23.19
N GLY A 12 10.41 -16.63 22.57
CA GLY A 12 9.13 -16.79 23.28
C GLY A 12 8.50 -15.48 23.76
N GLU A 13 9.02 -14.33 23.33
CA GLU A 13 8.59 -13.01 23.79
C GLU A 13 7.94 -12.18 22.68
N LYS A 14 8.45 -12.31 21.45
CA LYS A 14 8.06 -11.46 20.33
C LYS A 14 7.61 -12.29 19.15
N THR A 15 6.63 -11.78 18.42
CA THR A 15 6.24 -12.33 17.12
C THR A 15 6.41 -11.28 16.04
N VAL A 16 7.16 -11.61 14.99
CA VAL A 16 7.14 -10.89 13.73
C VAL A 16 6.07 -11.50 12.86
N ILE A 17 5.17 -10.70 12.28
CA ILE A 17 4.19 -11.14 11.28
C ILE A 17 4.27 -10.25 10.05
N THR A 18 4.17 -10.84 8.86
CA THR A 18 4.27 -10.10 7.59
C THR A 18 3.25 -10.59 6.57
N SER A 19 2.83 -9.69 5.67
CA SER A 19 2.12 -10.07 4.44
C SER A 19 3.05 -10.69 3.39
N GLU A 20 4.35 -10.43 3.55
CA GLU A 20 5.40 -10.76 2.60
C GLU A 20 6.17 -12.03 2.96
N ASN A 21 6.59 -12.76 1.93
CA ASN A 21 7.58 -13.84 2.07
C ASN A 21 8.96 -13.25 2.39
N TRP A 22 9.83 -13.97 3.12
CA TRP A 22 11.22 -13.53 3.33
C TRP A 22 12.10 -13.96 2.15
N THR A 23 11.96 -13.25 1.04
CA THR A 23 12.75 -13.45 -0.19
C THR A 23 13.51 -12.18 -0.54
N SER A 24 14.52 -12.31 -1.41
CA SER A 24 15.26 -11.15 -1.93
C SER A 24 14.38 -10.15 -2.68
N GLY A 25 13.27 -10.62 -3.27
CA GLY A 25 12.30 -9.76 -3.96
C GLY A 25 11.46 -8.91 -3.02
N ASN A 26 11.31 -9.31 -1.75
CA ASN A 26 10.53 -8.57 -0.76
C ASN A 26 11.44 -7.72 0.14
N MET A 27 12.59 -8.27 0.54
CA MET A 27 13.53 -7.60 1.44
C MET A 27 14.56 -6.72 0.72
N GLY A 28 14.33 -6.40 -0.56
CA GLY A 28 15.26 -5.63 -1.40
C GLY A 28 15.11 -4.11 -1.19
N PHE A 29 16.20 -3.42 -0.90
CA PHE A 29 16.17 -1.97 -0.72
C PHE A 29 15.81 -1.24 -2.03
N GLY A 30 14.77 -0.42 -2.00
CA GLY A 30 14.34 0.45 -3.11
C GLY A 30 13.60 -0.23 -4.27
N ASN A 31 13.59 -1.56 -4.34
CA ASN A 31 12.88 -2.33 -5.38
C ASN A 31 12.12 -3.54 -4.80
N GLY A 32 11.97 -3.61 -3.48
CA GLY A 32 11.20 -4.66 -2.82
C GLY A 32 9.72 -4.62 -3.20
N ASN A 33 8.98 -5.65 -2.81
CA ASN A 33 7.54 -5.60 -2.88
C ASN A 33 6.98 -4.67 -1.79
N ARG A 34 5.78 -4.14 -2.01
CA ARG A 34 5.04 -3.32 -1.05
C ARG A 34 4.19 -4.24 -0.18
N GLY A 35 4.46 -4.28 1.11
CA GLY A 35 3.69 -5.08 2.05
C GLY A 35 3.77 -4.53 3.46
N TRP A 36 2.99 -5.15 4.36
CA TRP A 36 2.88 -4.73 5.76
C TRP A 36 3.46 -5.78 6.67
N GLY A 37 3.95 -5.31 7.82
CA GLY A 37 4.43 -6.17 8.89
C GLY A 37 4.32 -5.50 10.24
N ALA A 38 4.30 -6.31 11.29
CA ALA A 38 4.30 -5.86 12.66
C ALA A 38 5.22 -6.73 13.52
N VAL A 39 5.77 -6.11 14.57
CA VAL A 39 6.43 -6.81 15.67
C VAL A 39 5.54 -6.68 16.89
N ILE A 40 5.04 -7.80 17.40
CA ILE A 40 4.18 -7.89 18.57
C ILE A 40 5.06 -8.33 19.74
N ASP A 41 5.24 -7.45 20.72
CA ASP A 41 5.98 -7.73 21.95
C ASP A 41 5.00 -8.15 23.05
N SER A 42 4.73 -9.46 23.13
CA SER A 42 3.82 -10.07 24.10
C SER A 42 4.13 -11.55 24.22
N THR A 43 4.49 -12.00 25.42
CA THR A 43 4.73 -13.41 25.73
C THR A 43 3.47 -14.26 25.52
N GLU A 44 2.27 -13.71 25.75
CA GLU A 44 1.02 -14.44 25.53
C GLU A 44 0.76 -14.67 24.04
N TYR A 45 0.93 -13.64 23.21
CA TYR A 45 0.81 -13.77 21.77
C TYR A 45 1.89 -14.71 21.21
N ALA A 46 3.14 -14.54 21.65
CA ALA A 46 4.25 -15.39 21.25
C ALA A 46 4.03 -16.86 21.61
N SER A 47 3.52 -17.15 22.81
CA SER A 47 3.19 -18.53 23.23
C SER A 47 2.10 -19.14 22.34
N CYS A 48 1.06 -18.38 21.98
CA CYS A 48 0.03 -18.85 21.05
C CYS A 48 0.61 -19.21 19.67
N MET A 49 1.50 -18.37 19.15
CA MET A 49 2.14 -18.61 17.86
C MET A 49 3.17 -19.75 17.92
N GLU A 50 3.82 -19.97 19.06
CA GLU A 50 4.70 -21.12 19.29
C GLU A 50 3.91 -22.43 19.31
N GLU A 51 2.73 -22.47 19.94
CA GLU A 51 1.85 -23.65 19.91
C GLU A 51 1.41 -23.99 18.47
N VAL A 52 1.11 -22.97 17.65
CA VAL A 52 0.81 -23.15 16.23
C VAL A 52 2.02 -23.69 15.47
N PHE A 53 3.21 -23.15 15.73
CA PHE A 53 4.45 -23.61 15.11
C PHE A 53 4.75 -25.07 15.45
N GLU A 54 4.70 -25.45 16.73
CA GLU A 54 4.98 -26.81 17.19
C GLU A 54 4.00 -27.82 16.61
N ASN A 55 2.73 -27.45 16.44
CA ASN A 55 1.76 -28.27 15.75
C ASN A 55 2.13 -28.46 14.27
N ASP A 56 2.40 -27.36 13.55
CA ASP A 56 2.69 -27.37 12.12
C ASP A 56 4.07 -27.97 11.79
N PHE A 57 5.01 -27.95 12.74
CA PHE A 57 6.35 -28.52 12.62
C PHE A 57 6.41 -30.03 12.98
N SER A 58 5.38 -30.55 13.64
CA SER A 58 5.36 -31.91 14.16
C SER A 58 5.43 -32.97 13.05
N ALA A 59 6.41 -33.86 13.13
CA ALA A 59 6.50 -35.06 12.27
C ALA A 59 5.44 -36.11 12.61
N GLY A 60 4.67 -35.94 13.70
CA GLY A 60 3.65 -36.89 14.14
C GLY A 60 2.49 -37.06 13.16
N PHE A 61 2.25 -36.07 12.30
CA PHE A 61 1.20 -36.09 11.27
C PHE A 61 1.68 -36.66 9.92
N GLY A 62 2.98 -36.83 9.74
CA GLY A 62 3.58 -37.47 8.55
C GLY A 62 3.66 -36.58 7.30
N ASP A 63 3.37 -35.29 7.42
CA ASP A 63 3.43 -34.28 6.35
C ASP A 63 4.65 -33.35 6.46
N THR A 64 5.42 -33.45 7.53
CA THR A 64 6.71 -32.76 7.70
C THR A 64 7.88 -33.74 7.70
N VAL A 65 9.01 -33.30 7.17
CA VAL A 65 10.28 -34.03 7.20
C VAL A 65 11.41 -33.07 7.54
N THR A 66 12.48 -33.59 8.13
CA THR A 66 13.66 -32.76 8.40
C THR A 66 14.30 -32.27 7.11
N LEU A 67 14.96 -31.11 7.17
CA LEU A 67 15.70 -30.56 6.03
C LEU A 67 16.74 -31.55 5.50
N ALA A 68 17.44 -32.27 6.38
CA ALA A 68 18.43 -33.28 6.00
C ALA A 68 17.80 -34.48 5.28
N SER A 69 16.56 -34.85 5.62
CA SER A 69 15.83 -35.91 4.93
C SER A 69 15.34 -35.47 3.55
N ALA A 70 14.84 -34.24 3.43
CA ALA A 70 14.38 -33.69 2.15
C ALA A 70 15.53 -33.36 1.19
N TYR A 71 16.65 -32.89 1.74
CA TYR A 71 17.82 -32.42 0.99
C TYR A 71 19.10 -33.02 1.59
N PRO A 72 19.38 -34.31 1.34
CA PRO A 72 20.53 -35.01 1.95
C PRO A 72 21.89 -34.41 1.55
N ASP A 73 21.94 -33.74 0.40
CA ASP A 73 23.15 -33.09 -0.11
C ASP A 73 23.27 -31.61 0.30
N ALA A 74 22.30 -31.06 1.04
CA ALA A 74 22.37 -29.69 1.52
C ALA A 74 23.56 -29.54 2.48
N LYS A 75 24.44 -28.58 2.18
CA LYS A 75 25.59 -28.27 3.03
C LYS A 75 25.25 -27.05 3.87
N PRO A 76 25.49 -27.09 5.19
CA PRO A 76 25.30 -25.91 6.02
C PRO A 76 26.21 -24.79 5.51
N TYR A 77 25.69 -23.57 5.51
CA TYR A 77 26.53 -22.40 5.34
C TYR A 77 27.49 -22.33 6.53
N ARG A 78 28.80 -22.29 6.25
CA ARG A 78 29.88 -22.24 7.26
C ARG A 78 30.60 -20.89 7.30
N GLY A 79 30.07 -19.89 6.60
CA GLY A 79 30.58 -18.52 6.70
C GLY A 79 29.95 -17.79 7.89
N ASP A 80 30.45 -16.60 8.16
CA ASP A 80 29.87 -15.70 9.15
C ASP A 80 28.81 -14.82 8.47
N LEU A 81 27.62 -14.76 9.07
CA LEU A 81 26.62 -13.76 8.71
C LEU A 81 26.81 -12.56 9.65
N SER A 82 27.29 -11.45 9.10
CA SER A 82 27.31 -10.17 9.81
C SER A 82 26.12 -9.34 9.36
N TYR A 83 25.32 -8.89 10.30
CA TYR A 83 24.33 -7.84 10.08
C TYR A 83 24.79 -6.59 10.81
N GLU A 84 25.00 -5.51 10.05
CA GLU A 84 25.24 -4.19 10.61
C GLU A 84 23.89 -3.46 10.63
N PRO A 85 23.29 -3.22 11.82
CA PRO A 85 22.06 -2.47 11.89
C PRO A 85 22.28 -1.03 11.40
N PRO A 86 21.25 -0.35 10.87
CA PRO A 86 21.33 1.07 10.57
C PRO A 86 21.66 1.87 11.85
N ASP A 87 22.41 2.96 11.71
CA ASP A 87 22.80 3.83 12.82
C ASP A 87 21.58 4.45 13.55
N ASP A 88 20.48 4.66 12.82
CA ASP A 88 19.22 5.15 13.35
C ASP A 88 18.05 4.27 12.89
N VAL A 89 17.40 3.60 13.83
CA VAL A 89 16.15 2.87 13.60
C VAL A 89 15.09 3.49 14.48
N GLN A 90 14.31 4.40 13.90
CA GLN A 90 13.13 4.96 14.56
C GLN A 90 12.09 3.85 14.71
N ARG A 91 11.69 3.59 15.96
CA ARG A 91 10.64 2.61 16.29
C ARG A 91 9.63 3.30 17.18
N GLU A 92 8.38 3.27 16.77
CA GLU A 92 7.28 3.62 17.66
C GLU A 92 6.66 2.33 18.21
N SER A 93 6.20 2.39 19.45
CA SER A 93 5.57 1.27 20.11
C SER A 93 4.26 1.71 20.70
N PHE A 94 3.22 0.95 20.41
CA PHE A 94 1.86 1.24 20.82
C PHE A 94 1.34 0.09 21.68
N ARG A 95 0.73 0.43 22.81
CA ARG A 95 0.01 -0.56 23.60
C ARG A 95 -1.34 -0.82 22.95
N SER A 96 -1.55 -2.04 22.49
CA SER A 96 -2.70 -2.41 21.67
C SER A 96 -3.31 -3.73 22.16
N LEU A 97 -4.58 -3.96 21.85
CA LEU A 97 -5.15 -5.31 21.88
C LEU A 97 -4.84 -5.98 20.54
N VAL A 98 -4.38 -7.23 20.58
CA VAL A 98 -3.99 -7.97 19.39
C VAL A 98 -4.67 -9.33 19.41
N TYR A 99 -5.39 -9.65 18.35
CA TYR A 99 -6.08 -10.93 18.18
C TYR A 99 -5.33 -11.75 17.13
N PRO A 100 -4.83 -12.95 17.48
CA PRO A 100 -4.30 -13.88 16.49
C PRO A 100 -5.45 -14.47 15.68
N ILE A 101 -5.29 -14.54 14.37
CA ILE A 101 -6.26 -15.05 13.41
C ILE A 101 -5.59 -16.10 12.53
N PHE A 102 -6.30 -17.18 12.20
CA PHE A 102 -5.75 -18.34 11.51
C PHE A 102 -6.65 -18.81 10.37
N SER A 103 -6.02 -19.26 9.28
CA SER A 103 -6.69 -20.10 8.29
C SER A 103 -6.27 -21.56 8.47
N PRO A 104 -7.18 -22.51 8.22
CA PRO A 104 -8.57 -22.31 7.76
C PRO A 104 -9.59 -22.13 8.90
N ASP A 105 -9.13 -21.72 10.08
CA ASP A 105 -9.86 -21.88 11.32
C ASP A 105 -10.94 -20.80 11.52
N ASP A 106 -10.55 -19.52 11.47
CA ASP A 106 -11.45 -18.39 11.79
C ASP A 106 -11.30 -17.15 10.87
N SER A 107 -10.30 -17.11 10.00
CA SER A 107 -9.98 -15.91 9.21
C SER A 107 -11.13 -15.40 8.35
N PHE A 108 -11.90 -16.28 7.71
CA PHE A 108 -13.05 -15.88 6.89
C PHE A 108 -14.17 -15.25 7.73
N SER A 109 -14.53 -15.90 8.84
CA SER A 109 -15.58 -15.40 9.73
C SER A 109 -15.16 -14.13 10.46
N ALA A 110 -13.90 -14.05 10.90
CA ALA A 110 -13.37 -12.86 11.55
C ALA A 110 -13.40 -11.66 10.60
N MET A 111 -12.89 -11.81 9.37
CA MET A 111 -12.93 -10.74 8.37
C MET A 111 -14.37 -10.30 8.07
N LYS A 112 -15.29 -11.26 7.94
CA LYS A 112 -16.72 -10.99 7.72
C LYS A 112 -17.35 -10.16 8.82
N GLU A 113 -17.17 -10.57 10.07
CA GLU A 113 -17.73 -9.87 11.22
C GLU A 113 -17.15 -8.46 11.33
N LEU A 114 -15.83 -8.31 11.18
CA LEU A 114 -15.15 -7.01 11.25
C LEU A 114 -15.66 -6.03 10.18
N MET A 115 -15.72 -6.45 8.91
CA MET A 115 -16.25 -5.61 7.82
C MET A 115 -17.77 -5.38 7.96
N GLY A 116 -18.49 -6.36 8.50
CA GLY A 116 -19.91 -6.30 8.78
C GLY A 116 -20.26 -5.28 9.87
N SER A 117 -19.38 -5.12 10.87
CA SER A 117 -19.54 -4.17 11.97
C SER A 117 -18.92 -2.80 11.72
N ALA A 118 -18.15 -2.61 10.64
CA ALA A 118 -17.47 -1.35 10.38
C ALA A 118 -18.43 -0.15 10.32
N GLU A 119 -18.03 0.97 10.91
CA GLU A 119 -18.82 2.19 11.04
C GLU A 119 -18.20 3.41 10.35
N GLU A 120 -16.87 3.48 10.22
CA GLU A 120 -16.16 4.66 9.74
C GLU A 120 -15.44 4.40 8.41
N ARG A 121 -14.52 3.42 8.37
CA ARG A 121 -13.68 3.16 7.20
C ARG A 121 -13.32 1.70 7.00
N ILE A 122 -13.19 1.30 5.73
CA ILE A 122 -12.53 0.05 5.32
C ILE A 122 -11.58 0.35 4.18
N TYR A 123 -10.27 0.21 4.43
CA TYR A 123 -9.23 0.33 3.40
C TYR A 123 -8.53 -1.01 3.21
N ALA A 124 -8.65 -1.59 2.02
CA ALA A 124 -8.09 -2.91 1.72
C ALA A 124 -7.05 -2.82 0.60
N GLU A 125 -5.85 -3.35 0.82
CA GLU A 125 -4.77 -3.43 -0.15
C GLU A 125 -4.39 -4.90 -0.40
N GLU A 126 -4.75 -5.41 -1.57
CA GLU A 126 -4.74 -6.84 -1.86
C GLU A 126 -3.90 -7.15 -3.11
N MET A 127 -2.95 -8.06 -2.94
CA MET A 127 -2.19 -8.66 -4.04
C MET A 127 -3.08 -9.55 -4.91
N ASP A 128 -3.87 -10.42 -4.27
CA ASP A 128 -4.64 -11.42 -4.98
C ASP A 128 -6.09 -11.47 -4.48
N LEU A 129 -6.98 -11.50 -5.45
CA LEU A 129 -8.41 -11.65 -5.27
C LEU A 129 -8.86 -12.83 -6.13
N GLY A 130 -9.27 -13.91 -5.48
CA GLY A 130 -9.67 -15.15 -6.16
C GLY A 130 -10.94 -14.94 -6.98
N SER A 131 -11.04 -15.56 -8.15
CA SER A 131 -12.18 -15.37 -9.07
C SER A 131 -13.54 -15.68 -8.45
N SER A 132 -13.62 -16.63 -7.52
CA SER A 132 -14.85 -16.97 -6.78
C SER A 132 -15.26 -15.90 -5.76
N LEU A 133 -14.32 -15.05 -5.32
CA LEU A 133 -14.55 -13.97 -4.35
C LEU A 133 -14.61 -12.57 -5.01
N ARG A 134 -14.35 -12.47 -6.33
CA ARG A 134 -14.55 -11.28 -7.19
C ARG A 134 -16.04 -11.00 -7.47
N THR A 135 -16.87 -10.94 -6.44
CA THR A 135 -18.31 -10.72 -6.57
C THR A 135 -18.79 -9.64 -5.61
N VAL A 136 -19.64 -8.74 -6.12
CA VAL A 136 -20.31 -7.68 -5.33
C VAL A 136 -21.53 -8.18 -4.57
N SER A 137 -21.82 -9.48 -4.66
CA SER A 137 -22.96 -10.14 -4.03
C SER A 137 -22.54 -11.49 -3.46
N GLY A 138 -23.30 -12.00 -2.48
CA GLY A 138 -23.01 -13.26 -1.81
C GLY A 138 -22.19 -13.07 -0.54
N ASP A 139 -21.29 -14.01 -0.27
CA ASP A 139 -20.47 -14.05 0.94
C ASP A 139 -18.99 -13.96 0.57
N SER A 140 -18.52 -12.73 0.37
CA SER A 140 -17.12 -12.42 0.00
C SER A 140 -16.67 -11.09 0.62
N PRO A 141 -15.37 -10.89 0.85
CA PRO A 141 -14.83 -9.61 1.32
C PRO A 141 -15.28 -8.41 0.47
N VAL A 142 -15.32 -8.56 -0.85
CA VAL A 142 -15.81 -7.54 -1.78
C VAL A 142 -17.28 -7.18 -1.52
N SER A 143 -18.14 -8.18 -1.32
CA SER A 143 -19.56 -7.95 -1.04
C SER A 143 -19.78 -7.29 0.33
N TRP A 144 -18.95 -7.63 1.33
CA TRP A 144 -19.02 -7.03 2.66
C TRP A 144 -18.57 -5.57 2.64
N MET A 145 -17.49 -5.24 1.90
CA MET A 145 -17.11 -3.85 1.62
C MET A 145 -18.24 -3.09 0.93
N ALA A 146 -18.82 -3.64 -0.13
CA ALA A 146 -19.90 -2.98 -0.86
C ALA A 146 -21.12 -2.73 0.03
N ALA A 147 -21.44 -3.68 0.93
CA ALA A 147 -22.50 -3.51 1.92
C ALA A 147 -22.16 -2.41 2.94
N ALA A 148 -20.92 -2.33 3.42
CA ALA A 148 -20.47 -1.25 4.30
C ALA A 148 -20.56 0.12 3.63
N ALA A 149 -20.14 0.21 2.37
CA ALA A 149 -20.24 1.44 1.57
C ALA A 149 -21.70 1.91 1.41
N VAL A 150 -22.66 0.98 1.29
CA VAL A 150 -24.09 1.31 1.28
C VAL A 150 -24.55 1.90 2.61
N ARG A 151 -23.99 1.45 3.74
CA ARG A 151 -24.26 2.00 5.08
C ARG A 151 -23.62 3.38 5.30
N GLY A 152 -22.70 3.81 4.45
CA GLY A 152 -22.02 5.11 4.54
C GLY A 152 -20.59 5.03 5.07
N VAL A 153 -20.05 3.82 5.27
CA VAL A 153 -18.64 3.60 5.61
C VAL A 153 -17.76 4.01 4.43
N GLU A 154 -16.66 4.70 4.70
CA GLU A 154 -15.70 5.09 3.67
C GLU A 154 -14.89 3.87 3.23
N THR A 155 -15.12 3.38 2.01
CA THR A 155 -14.50 2.14 1.53
C THR A 155 -13.58 2.38 0.34
N ARG A 156 -12.30 2.02 0.51
CA ARG A 156 -11.28 2.08 -0.54
C ARG A 156 -10.63 0.71 -0.76
N LEU A 157 -10.38 0.36 -2.02
CA LEU A 157 -9.76 -0.90 -2.41
C LEU A 157 -8.59 -0.65 -3.37
N ILE A 158 -7.41 -1.18 -3.06
CA ILE A 158 -6.27 -1.28 -3.97
C ILE A 158 -6.10 -2.74 -4.37
N LEU A 159 -5.88 -2.96 -5.67
CA LEU A 159 -5.49 -4.25 -6.24
C LEU A 159 -4.14 -4.12 -6.95
N ASP A 160 -3.25 -5.09 -6.74
CA ASP A 160 -2.05 -5.20 -7.54
C ASP A 160 -2.39 -5.40 -9.02
N ALA A 161 -1.81 -4.56 -9.89
CA ALA A 161 -1.92 -4.66 -11.33
C ALA A 161 -0.64 -5.23 -11.98
N SER A 162 0.46 -5.29 -11.24
CA SER A 162 1.82 -5.53 -11.74
C SER A 162 2.00 -6.86 -12.47
N THR A 163 1.21 -7.86 -12.06
CA THR A 163 1.21 -9.19 -12.69
C THR A 163 -0.07 -9.48 -13.46
N SER A 164 -1.03 -8.55 -13.44
CA SER A 164 -2.33 -8.72 -14.06
C SER A 164 -2.29 -8.28 -15.53
N SER A 165 -2.96 -9.02 -16.42
CA SER A 165 -3.08 -8.64 -17.84
C SER A 165 -4.24 -7.66 -18.09
N GLY A 166 -4.43 -6.67 -17.20
CA GLY A 166 -5.56 -5.73 -17.24
C GLY A 166 -6.79 -6.16 -16.40
N ASP A 167 -6.70 -7.31 -15.74
CA ASP A 167 -7.82 -7.88 -14.97
C ASP A 167 -8.10 -7.09 -13.69
N ALA A 168 -7.06 -6.57 -13.03
CA ALA A 168 -7.20 -5.75 -11.83
C ALA A 168 -7.90 -4.43 -12.16
N GLU A 169 -7.49 -3.75 -13.24
CA GLU A 169 -8.11 -2.51 -13.73
C GLU A 169 -9.56 -2.73 -14.12
N THR A 170 -9.85 -3.82 -14.84
CA THR A 170 -11.20 -4.16 -15.25
C THR A 170 -12.11 -4.33 -14.04
N PHE A 171 -11.63 -5.03 -13.02
CA PHE A 171 -12.40 -5.25 -11.80
C PHE A 171 -12.55 -3.99 -10.95
N ALA A 172 -11.50 -3.18 -10.80
CA ALA A 172 -11.58 -1.89 -10.12
C ALA A 172 -12.60 -0.96 -10.79
N ASN A 173 -12.61 -0.89 -12.13
CA ASN A 173 -13.60 -0.12 -12.89
C ASN A 173 -15.03 -0.65 -12.68
N LEU A 174 -15.22 -1.97 -12.63
CA LEU A 174 -16.51 -2.56 -12.31
C LEU A 174 -17.00 -2.15 -10.92
N MET A 175 -16.11 -2.21 -9.90
CA MET A 175 -16.44 -1.79 -8.54
C MET A 175 -16.89 -0.33 -8.48
N ASN A 176 -16.13 0.57 -9.11
CA ASN A 176 -16.46 2.00 -9.18
C ASN A 176 -17.80 2.27 -9.90
N GLN A 177 -18.16 1.47 -10.90
CA GLN A 177 -19.39 1.66 -11.67
C GLN A 177 -20.63 1.04 -11.02
N THR A 178 -20.46 0.03 -10.17
CA THR A 178 -21.58 -0.79 -9.68
C THR A 178 -21.76 -0.74 -8.17
N THR A 179 -20.81 -0.15 -7.45
CA THR A 179 -20.82 -0.04 -5.98
C THR A 179 -20.42 1.37 -5.55
N LYS A 180 -20.45 1.62 -4.23
CA LYS A 180 -19.90 2.84 -3.62
C LYS A 180 -18.44 2.66 -3.14
N VAL A 181 -17.82 1.52 -3.45
CA VAL A 181 -16.42 1.27 -3.12
C VAL A 181 -15.55 2.01 -4.12
N ARG A 182 -14.64 2.85 -3.63
CA ARG A 182 -13.64 3.52 -4.46
C ARG A 182 -12.46 2.57 -4.67
N ALA A 183 -12.32 2.04 -5.88
CA ALA A 183 -11.34 1.00 -6.20
C ALA A 183 -10.28 1.49 -7.20
N LYS A 184 -9.03 1.09 -6.96
CA LYS A 184 -7.88 1.32 -7.85
C LYS A 184 -7.12 0.04 -8.11
N ALA A 185 -6.55 -0.04 -9.30
CA ALA A 185 -5.54 -1.01 -9.66
C ALA A 185 -4.21 -0.25 -9.77
N VAL A 186 -3.19 -0.72 -9.06
CA VAL A 186 -1.89 -0.06 -8.94
C VAL A 186 -0.81 -0.99 -9.47
N ASP A 187 -0.05 -0.50 -10.45
CA ASP A 187 1.10 -1.20 -11.01
C ASP A 187 2.36 -0.78 -10.23
N GLY A 188 3.24 -1.73 -9.95
CA GLY A 188 4.54 -1.46 -9.38
C GLY A 188 5.43 -0.65 -10.33
N GLY A 189 6.53 -0.12 -9.80
CA GLY A 189 7.51 0.65 -10.56
C GLY A 189 8.29 1.62 -9.68
N GLN A 190 7.76 2.83 -9.48
CA GLN A 190 8.47 3.87 -8.73
C GLN A 190 8.46 3.56 -7.22
N GLY A 191 9.50 2.88 -6.73
CA GLY A 191 9.74 2.66 -5.31
C GLY A 191 9.28 1.31 -4.74
N PHE A 192 8.65 0.46 -5.55
CA PHE A 192 8.39 -0.95 -5.24
C PHE A 192 8.10 -1.77 -6.51
N SER A 193 8.29 -3.09 -6.47
CA SER A 193 8.11 -3.97 -7.63
C SER A 193 6.66 -4.39 -7.90
N LEU A 194 5.90 -4.72 -6.86
CA LEU A 194 4.46 -5.01 -6.89
C LEU A 194 3.86 -4.86 -5.49
N ILE A 195 2.53 -4.78 -5.39
CA ILE A 195 1.82 -4.84 -4.12
C ILE A 195 1.69 -6.30 -3.70
N HIS A 196 2.36 -6.68 -2.62
CA HIS A 196 2.32 -8.02 -2.02
C HIS A 196 1.59 -8.00 -0.67
N ASN A 197 0.61 -7.11 -0.53
CA ASN A 197 -0.16 -6.95 0.69
C ASN A 197 -1.45 -7.81 0.71
N LYS A 198 -1.97 -8.00 1.92
CA LYS A 198 -3.26 -8.65 2.26
C LYS A 198 -3.84 -7.91 3.48
N GLY A 199 -3.70 -6.59 3.41
CA GLY A 199 -3.84 -5.70 4.54
C GLY A 199 -5.19 -5.02 4.51
N VAL A 200 -5.84 -4.93 5.67
CA VAL A 200 -7.14 -4.27 5.78
C VAL A 200 -7.16 -3.37 7.01
N VAL A 201 -7.35 -2.08 6.82
CA VAL A 201 -7.70 -1.14 7.89
C VAL A 201 -9.22 -1.15 8.04
N ILE A 202 -9.71 -1.34 9.26
CA ILE A 202 -11.14 -1.36 9.58
C ILE A 202 -11.33 -0.49 10.82
N ASP A 203 -11.95 0.68 10.66
CA ASP A 203 -12.12 1.69 11.70
C ASP A 203 -10.80 1.97 12.45
N GLY A 204 -10.77 1.77 13.78
CA GLY A 204 -9.60 1.89 14.65
C GLY A 204 -8.76 0.61 14.79
N GLY A 205 -8.90 -0.34 13.87
CA GLY A 205 -8.14 -1.59 13.83
C GLY A 205 -7.43 -1.82 12.49
N VAL A 206 -6.47 -2.74 12.49
CA VAL A 206 -5.76 -3.16 11.27
C VAL A 206 -5.51 -4.67 11.26
N TRP A 207 -5.73 -5.28 10.11
CA TRP A 207 -5.40 -6.65 9.78
C TRP A 207 -4.07 -6.71 9.05
N VAL A 208 -3.09 -7.42 9.63
CA VAL A 208 -1.75 -7.61 9.04
C VAL A 208 -1.45 -9.10 9.00
N GLY A 209 -1.19 -9.66 7.83
CA GLY A 209 -0.87 -11.08 7.71
C GLY A 209 -0.88 -11.62 6.30
N SER A 210 -0.96 -12.95 6.19
CA SER A 210 -0.72 -13.68 4.95
C SER A 210 -1.97 -14.06 4.16
N VAL A 211 -3.16 -13.80 4.72
CA VAL A 211 -4.46 -14.28 4.23
C VAL A 211 -4.92 -13.48 3.00
N ASN A 212 -4.65 -13.97 1.78
CA ASN A 212 -5.20 -13.32 0.58
C ASN A 212 -6.72 -13.47 0.52
N TRP A 213 -7.38 -12.62 -0.27
CA TRP A 213 -8.81 -12.77 -0.58
C TRP A 213 -9.06 -13.87 -1.62
N THR A 214 -8.66 -15.10 -1.31
CA THR A 214 -8.87 -16.29 -2.13
C THR A 214 -9.51 -17.40 -1.31
N GLU A 215 -10.32 -18.25 -1.95
CA GLU A 215 -10.91 -19.43 -1.29
C GLU A 215 -9.84 -20.33 -0.67
N ASN A 216 -8.70 -20.50 -1.35
CA ASN A 216 -7.60 -21.30 -0.83
C ASN A 216 -7.00 -20.69 0.45
N SER A 217 -6.75 -19.38 0.47
CA SER A 217 -6.18 -18.71 1.65
C SER A 217 -7.13 -18.75 2.83
N PHE A 218 -8.43 -18.55 2.63
CA PHE A 218 -9.41 -18.61 3.72
C PHE A 218 -9.69 -20.03 4.21
N LEU A 219 -9.85 -21.00 3.30
CA LEU A 219 -10.48 -22.29 3.63
C LEU A 219 -9.55 -23.50 3.55
N ARG A 220 -8.31 -23.34 3.06
CA ARG A 220 -7.44 -24.48 2.77
C ARG A 220 -5.99 -24.33 3.18
N ASN A 221 -5.41 -23.14 3.13
CA ASN A 221 -4.02 -22.92 3.50
C ASN A 221 -3.88 -22.76 5.02
N ARG A 222 -2.67 -23.04 5.52
CA ARG A 222 -2.24 -22.57 6.83
C ARG A 222 -1.77 -21.13 6.66
N GLU A 223 -2.56 -20.20 7.14
CA GLU A 223 -2.29 -18.76 7.10
C GLU A 223 -2.39 -18.19 8.51
N THR A 224 -1.81 -17.01 8.72
CA THR A 224 -2.00 -16.26 9.96
C THR A 224 -2.12 -14.77 9.69
N ALA A 225 -2.88 -14.09 10.53
CA ALA A 225 -2.94 -12.64 10.60
C ALA A 225 -3.03 -12.19 12.06
N ALA A 226 -2.65 -10.94 12.30
CA ALA A 226 -2.91 -10.22 13.53
C ALA A 226 -3.95 -9.15 13.24
N PHE A 227 -5.04 -9.15 14.00
CA PHE A 227 -5.94 -8.00 14.07
C PHE A 227 -5.56 -7.14 15.26
N ILE A 228 -4.99 -5.97 14.99
CA ILE A 228 -4.45 -5.04 15.99
C ILE A 228 -5.47 -3.92 16.17
N VAL A 229 -6.04 -3.81 17.38
CA VAL A 229 -6.98 -2.74 17.74
C VAL A 229 -6.21 -1.62 18.44
N SER A 230 -6.01 -0.53 17.72
CA SER A 230 -5.35 0.69 18.17
C SER A 230 -5.50 1.77 17.11
N GLU A 231 -6.10 2.90 17.48
CA GLU A 231 -6.34 4.04 16.59
C GLU A 231 -5.02 4.52 15.96
N SER A 232 -3.96 4.72 16.76
CA SER A 232 -2.66 5.18 16.26
C SER A 232 -2.00 4.19 15.29
N VAL A 233 -2.12 2.89 15.54
CA VAL A 233 -1.57 1.87 14.62
C VAL A 233 -2.40 1.82 13.34
N SER A 234 -3.72 1.85 13.47
CA SER A 234 -4.65 1.87 12.34
C SER A 234 -4.43 3.10 11.46
N ASP A 235 -4.24 4.29 12.03
CA ASP A 235 -3.94 5.52 11.31
C ASP A 235 -2.58 5.48 10.60
N PHE A 236 -1.56 4.88 11.23
CA PHE A 236 -0.27 4.66 10.58
C PHE A 236 -0.44 3.84 9.29
N PHE A 237 -1.13 2.70 9.35
CA PHE A 237 -1.38 1.86 8.18
C PHE A 237 -2.35 2.51 7.19
N ALA A 238 -3.34 3.28 7.66
CA ALA A 238 -4.19 4.07 6.78
C ALA A 238 -3.39 5.12 6.01
N GLY A 239 -2.40 5.76 6.64
CA GLY A 239 -1.47 6.68 5.98
C GLY A 239 -0.64 6.01 4.90
N LEU A 240 -0.11 4.80 5.17
CA LEU A 240 0.59 3.99 4.16
C LEU A 240 -0.34 3.64 3.00
N PHE A 241 -1.54 3.12 3.31
CA PHE A 241 -2.58 2.83 2.33
C PHE A 241 -2.89 4.05 1.45
N MET A 242 -3.10 5.22 2.05
CA MET A 242 -3.45 6.43 1.31
C MET A 242 -2.28 6.94 0.45
N SER A 243 -1.04 6.71 0.87
CA SER A 243 0.14 6.98 0.04
C SER A 243 0.15 6.11 -1.22
N ASP A 244 -0.20 4.83 -1.10
CA ASP A 244 -0.27 3.90 -2.24
C ASP A 244 -1.56 4.10 -3.07
N TYR A 245 -2.67 4.51 -2.43
CA TYR A 245 -3.94 4.83 -3.10
C TYR A 245 -3.80 6.10 -3.95
N GLY A 246 -3.16 7.15 -3.40
CA GLY A 246 -3.14 8.49 -3.97
C GLY A 246 -4.54 9.10 -4.15
N MET A 247 -4.65 10.29 -4.74
CA MET A 247 -5.96 10.93 -4.95
C MET A 247 -6.71 10.37 -6.15
N ASP A 248 -8.03 10.21 -6.06
CA ASP A 248 -8.91 9.95 -7.21
C ASP A 248 -9.72 11.17 -7.65
N SER A 249 -10.58 11.00 -8.65
CA SER A 249 -11.39 12.10 -9.17
C SER A 249 -12.44 12.59 -8.18
N GLU A 250 -12.99 11.70 -7.35
CA GLU A 250 -13.97 12.09 -6.33
C GLU A 250 -13.26 12.80 -5.19
N ASP A 251 -12.11 12.30 -4.74
CA ASP A 251 -11.27 12.97 -3.74
C ASP A 251 -10.86 14.38 -4.23
N LEU A 252 -10.55 14.54 -5.53
CA LEU A 252 -10.23 15.83 -6.14
C LEU A 252 -11.46 16.76 -6.22
N GLU A 253 -12.66 16.22 -6.46
CA GLU A 253 -13.90 16.99 -6.48
C GLU A 253 -14.35 17.41 -5.07
N GLU A 254 -14.12 16.56 -4.06
CA GLU A 254 -14.46 16.79 -2.67
C GLU A 254 -13.47 17.75 -1.99
N ASN A 255 -12.17 17.53 -2.19
CA ASN A 255 -11.12 18.18 -1.41
C ASN A 255 -10.28 19.20 -2.20
N GLY A 256 -10.33 19.16 -3.54
CA GLY A 256 -9.44 19.94 -4.40
C GLY A 256 -8.00 19.42 -4.37
N LEU A 257 -7.07 20.20 -4.94
CA LEU A 257 -5.63 19.92 -4.82
C LEU A 257 -5.11 20.41 -3.47
N GLU A 258 -4.22 19.66 -2.84
CA GLU A 258 -3.37 20.19 -1.77
C GLU A 258 -2.06 20.74 -2.36
N LEU A 259 -1.49 21.77 -1.75
CA LEU A 259 -0.20 22.33 -2.17
C LEU A 259 0.68 22.51 -0.94
N THR A 260 1.85 21.86 -0.97
CA THR A 260 2.88 21.99 0.06
C THR A 260 4.17 22.51 -0.54
N ALA A 261 4.99 23.18 0.27
CA ALA A 261 6.27 23.73 -0.12
C ALA A 261 7.35 23.35 0.90
N ASP A 262 8.35 22.59 0.44
CA ASP A 262 9.52 22.22 1.23
C ASP A 262 10.70 23.12 0.85
N VAL A 263 11.25 23.87 1.82
CA VAL A 263 12.45 24.67 1.61
C VAL A 263 13.68 23.79 1.80
N VAL A 264 14.47 23.63 0.74
CA VAL A 264 15.69 22.81 0.70
C VAL A 264 16.91 23.72 0.54
N ASP A 265 17.86 23.59 1.47
CA ASP A 265 19.18 24.19 1.32
C ASP A 265 20.02 23.38 0.33
N THR A 266 20.45 24.02 -0.75
CA THR A 266 21.26 23.37 -1.80
C THR A 266 22.75 23.70 -1.69
N GLY A 267 23.16 24.39 -0.61
CA GLY A 267 24.52 24.81 -0.36
C GLY A 267 24.90 26.11 -1.09
N GLY A 268 25.90 26.81 -0.55
CA GLY A 268 26.39 28.07 -1.13
C GLY A 268 25.41 29.24 -1.03
N GLY A 269 24.49 29.22 -0.05
CA GLY A 269 23.47 30.25 0.16
C GLY A 269 22.32 30.21 -0.85
N ARG A 270 22.22 29.16 -1.68
CA ARG A 270 21.12 28.95 -2.62
C ARG A 270 20.02 28.09 -1.99
N ARG A 271 18.82 28.64 -1.92
CA ARG A 271 17.61 27.93 -1.48
C ARG A 271 16.80 27.50 -2.68
N SER A 272 16.36 26.24 -2.65
CA SER A 272 15.38 25.72 -3.58
C SER A 272 14.11 25.41 -2.80
N VAL A 273 12.97 25.55 -3.46
CA VAL A 273 11.67 25.14 -2.92
C VAL A 273 11.18 23.98 -3.74
N VAL A 274 10.82 22.88 -3.09
CA VAL A 274 10.14 21.75 -3.71
C VAL A 274 8.65 21.90 -3.41
N LEU A 275 7.88 22.25 -4.44
CA LEU A 275 6.43 22.23 -4.36
C LEU A 275 5.93 20.80 -4.59
N ARG A 276 4.92 20.39 -3.82
CA ARG A 276 4.27 19.09 -3.96
C ARG A 276 2.75 19.25 -3.90
N THR A 277 2.05 18.33 -4.55
CA THR A 277 0.60 18.25 -4.51
C THR A 277 0.17 16.79 -4.38
N SER A 278 -1.02 16.55 -3.86
CA SER A 278 -1.65 15.22 -3.80
C SER A 278 -2.51 14.94 -5.03
N GLY A 279 -2.21 15.51 -6.20
CA GLY A 279 -3.05 15.33 -7.40
C GLY A 279 -3.03 13.91 -8.03
N PRO A 280 -3.92 13.64 -9.00
CA PRO A 280 -4.05 12.33 -9.63
C PRO A 280 -2.80 11.90 -10.41
N GLU A 281 -2.38 10.64 -10.26
CA GLU A 281 -1.28 10.07 -11.05
C GLU A 281 -1.52 10.13 -12.56
N GLY A 282 -0.42 10.26 -13.33
CA GLY A 282 -0.47 10.34 -14.79
C GLY A 282 -0.99 11.68 -15.34
N SER A 283 -1.18 12.66 -14.46
CA SER A 283 -1.57 14.01 -14.84
C SER A 283 -0.37 14.91 -15.10
N SER A 284 -0.60 15.98 -15.86
CA SER A 284 0.37 17.05 -16.06
C SER A 284 0.01 18.24 -15.18
N TYR A 285 1.01 18.83 -14.54
CA TYR A 285 0.83 19.91 -13.57
C TYR A 285 1.54 21.16 -14.07
N ILE A 286 0.86 22.30 -14.00
CA ILE A 286 1.45 23.62 -14.21
C ILE A 286 1.68 24.24 -12.84
N TRP A 287 2.94 24.50 -12.52
CA TRP A 287 3.38 25.12 -11.29
C TRP A 287 3.76 26.57 -11.57
N ASN A 288 3.44 27.47 -10.65
CA ASN A 288 3.81 28.87 -10.72
C ASN A 288 4.34 29.31 -9.37
N ILE A 289 5.47 30.01 -9.34
CA ILE A 289 5.91 30.78 -8.17
C ILE A 289 6.27 32.20 -8.61
N ASP A 290 5.51 33.19 -8.13
CA ASP A 290 5.68 34.61 -8.47
C ASP A 290 5.87 34.93 -9.97
N GLY A 291 5.30 34.10 -10.86
CA GLY A 291 5.40 34.22 -12.31
C GLY A 291 6.43 33.30 -12.99
N ASP A 292 7.28 32.57 -12.25
CA ASP A 292 8.10 31.48 -12.81
C ASP A 292 7.22 30.22 -12.98
N ILE A 293 7.01 29.81 -14.23
CA ILE A 293 6.09 28.73 -14.58
C ILE A 293 6.87 27.48 -15.00
N ARG A 294 6.52 26.33 -14.42
CA ARG A 294 7.06 25.01 -14.81
C ARG A 294 5.94 24.02 -15.08
N ARG A 295 6.26 23.00 -15.89
CA ARG A 295 5.40 21.85 -16.14
C ARG A 295 6.07 20.57 -15.67
N SER A 296 5.30 19.67 -15.07
CA SER A 296 5.78 18.34 -14.72
C SER A 296 4.70 17.29 -14.97
N GLU A 297 5.12 16.06 -15.26
CA GLU A 297 4.25 14.87 -15.27
C GLU A 297 4.26 14.13 -13.91
N HIS A 298 4.85 14.78 -12.90
CA HIS A 298 4.93 14.32 -11.53
C HIS A 298 4.27 15.35 -10.62
N PRO A 299 3.68 14.94 -9.49
CA PRO A 299 2.99 15.84 -8.56
C PRO A 299 3.99 16.65 -7.69
N SER A 300 5.12 17.05 -8.27
CA SER A 300 6.08 17.94 -7.66
C SER A 300 6.87 18.74 -8.70
N ALA A 301 7.37 19.91 -8.29
CA ALA A 301 8.31 20.71 -9.05
C ALA A 301 9.26 21.47 -8.11
N MET A 302 10.54 21.54 -8.46
CA MET A 302 11.53 22.30 -7.73
C MET A 302 11.73 23.67 -8.38
N PHE A 303 11.90 24.72 -7.59
CA PHE A 303 12.17 26.10 -7.99
C PHE A 303 13.36 26.67 -7.21
N SER A 304 14.03 27.68 -7.76
CA SER A 304 15.01 28.47 -7.03
C SER A 304 14.43 29.84 -6.76
N VAL A 305 14.34 30.22 -5.49
CA VAL A 305 13.74 31.49 -5.06
C VAL A 305 14.66 32.23 -4.10
N SER A 306 14.47 33.55 -4.04
CA SER A 306 15.16 34.40 -3.06
C SER A 306 14.51 34.24 -1.68
N PRO A 307 15.15 34.68 -0.59
CA PRO A 307 14.46 34.84 0.68
C PRO A 307 13.34 35.89 0.58
N GLY A 308 12.23 35.64 1.28
CA GLY A 308 11.08 36.53 1.27
C GLY A 308 9.76 35.77 1.30
N HIS A 309 8.68 36.53 1.13
CA HIS A 309 7.33 36.00 1.02
C HIS A 309 7.03 35.67 -0.46
N HIS A 310 6.45 34.50 -0.70
CA HIS A 310 6.19 33.97 -2.04
C HIS A 310 4.77 33.44 -2.15
N THR A 311 4.19 33.56 -3.34
CA THR A 311 2.92 32.90 -3.69
C THR A 311 3.19 31.81 -4.72
N ALA A 312 2.85 30.57 -4.38
CA ALA A 312 2.88 29.44 -5.30
C ALA A 312 1.47 28.99 -5.69
N SER A 313 1.32 28.50 -6.91
CA SER A 313 0.12 27.81 -7.34
C SER A 313 0.44 26.55 -8.13
N VAL A 314 -0.47 25.60 -8.09
CA VAL A 314 -0.49 24.41 -8.94
C VAL A 314 -1.83 24.34 -9.67
N THR A 315 -1.80 24.04 -10.95
CA THR A 315 -2.98 23.80 -11.79
C THR A 315 -2.83 22.47 -12.49
N LEU A 316 -3.89 21.67 -12.48
CA LEU A 316 -3.95 20.44 -13.25
C LEU A 316 -4.14 20.79 -14.73
N GLU A 317 -3.14 20.53 -15.56
CA GLU A 317 -3.10 20.98 -16.95
C GLU A 317 -4.24 20.38 -17.77
N GLY A 318 -5.00 21.26 -18.44
CA GLY A 318 -6.18 20.87 -19.20
C GLY A 318 -7.48 20.89 -18.39
N THR A 319 -7.45 21.35 -17.13
CA THR A 319 -8.62 21.57 -16.28
C THR A 319 -8.58 22.96 -15.64
N GLU A 320 -9.67 23.36 -14.99
CA GLU A 320 -9.73 24.57 -14.14
C GLU A 320 -9.32 24.29 -12.68
N VAL A 321 -8.98 23.04 -12.34
CA VAL A 321 -8.61 22.65 -10.97
C VAL A 321 -7.25 23.25 -10.62
N SER A 322 -7.22 24.11 -9.61
CA SER A 322 -6.01 24.76 -9.14
C SER A 322 -6.02 24.98 -7.63
N GLN A 323 -4.82 25.09 -7.06
CA GLN A 323 -4.61 25.46 -5.67
C GLN A 323 -3.51 26.51 -5.57
N THR A 324 -3.67 27.46 -4.67
CA THR A 324 -2.70 28.54 -4.40
C THR A 324 -2.36 28.58 -2.94
N ALA A 325 -1.10 28.82 -2.61
CA ALA A 325 -0.60 28.92 -1.26
C ALA A 325 0.47 30.00 -1.15
N GLU A 326 0.53 30.66 0.00
CA GLU A 326 1.54 31.67 0.34
C GLU A 326 2.50 31.11 1.38
N PHE A 327 3.79 31.41 1.28
CA PHE A 327 4.81 30.92 2.21
C PHE A 327 6.03 31.82 2.28
N ASP A 328 6.81 31.65 3.35
CA ASP A 328 8.03 32.43 3.59
C ASP A 328 9.29 31.57 3.44
N VAL A 329 10.27 32.11 2.72
CA VAL A 329 11.62 31.56 2.60
C VAL A 329 12.55 32.37 3.50
N PRO A 330 13.13 31.77 4.55
CA PRO A 330 13.95 32.48 5.53
C PRO A 330 15.21 33.07 4.91
N SER A 331 15.71 34.16 5.50
CA SER A 331 16.95 34.86 5.06
C SER A 331 18.23 34.26 5.63
N GLU A 332 18.21 33.69 6.85
CA GLU A 332 19.39 33.19 7.58
C GLU A 332 19.49 31.66 7.62
N ASP A 333 20.72 31.17 7.83
CA ASP A 333 21.05 29.74 8.00
C ASP A 333 20.57 29.26 9.37
N GLY A 334 19.33 28.77 9.46
CA GLY A 334 18.75 28.32 10.73
C GLY A 334 17.72 27.19 10.64
N LEU A 335 17.44 26.66 9.45
CA LEU A 335 16.41 25.64 9.27
C LEU A 335 16.90 24.55 8.32
N SER A 336 17.53 23.52 8.88
CA SER A 336 17.68 22.25 8.17
C SER A 336 16.31 21.57 8.12
N GLY A 337 15.68 21.52 6.95
CA GLY A 337 14.51 20.68 6.68
C GLY A 337 13.20 21.12 7.33
N CYS A 338 12.83 22.40 7.27
CA CYS A 338 11.50 22.84 7.71
C CYS A 338 10.45 22.53 6.63
N ILE A 339 9.53 21.61 6.94
CA ILE A 339 8.28 21.44 6.19
C ILE A 339 7.33 22.55 6.65
N ILE A 340 6.95 23.46 5.75
CA ILE A 340 5.92 24.45 6.04
C ILE A 340 4.60 23.92 5.47
N TYR A 341 3.67 23.57 6.36
CA TYR A 341 2.30 23.26 5.97
C TYR A 341 1.60 24.57 5.60
N LEU A 342 1.20 24.69 4.34
CA LEU A 342 0.50 25.87 3.85
C LEU A 342 -0.99 25.58 3.85
N THR A 343 -1.74 26.24 4.74
CA THR A 343 -3.20 26.21 4.69
C THR A 343 -3.68 27.10 3.55
N ALA A 344 -4.33 26.50 2.55
CA ALA A 344 -4.92 27.21 1.42
C ALA A 344 -6.45 27.38 1.60
N ALA A 345 -6.97 28.52 1.12
CA ALA A 345 -8.40 28.72 0.92
C ALA A 345 -8.82 28.09 -0.41
N SER A 346 -9.59 27.00 -0.37
CA SER A 346 -10.09 26.32 -1.55
C SER A 346 -11.10 27.21 -2.31
N VAL A 347 -10.83 27.54 -3.57
CA VAL A 347 -11.87 28.03 -4.49
C VAL A 347 -12.30 26.87 -5.36
N ILE A 348 -13.39 26.20 -4.97
CA ILE A 348 -14.09 25.24 -5.82
C ILE A 348 -14.92 26.03 -6.83
N LEU A 349 -14.75 25.74 -8.12
CA LEU A 349 -15.79 26.00 -9.12
C LEU A 349 -16.02 24.78 -10.00
N VAL A 350 -17.30 24.50 -10.15
CA VAL A 350 -17.94 23.27 -10.65
C VAL A 350 -17.74 23.12 -12.16
N GLY A 351 -17.10 22.01 -12.57
CA GLY A 351 -17.18 21.51 -13.94
C GLY A 351 -15.84 21.00 -14.49
N THR A 352 -15.82 19.76 -14.97
CA THR A 352 -14.76 19.14 -15.81
C THR A 352 -13.45 18.70 -15.16
N ALA A 353 -13.46 18.10 -13.97
CA ALA A 353 -12.38 17.20 -13.53
C ALA A 353 -12.62 15.74 -13.99
N ALA A 354 -13.83 15.21 -13.75
CA ALA A 354 -14.19 13.81 -14.04
C ALA A 354 -13.92 13.34 -15.49
N ALA A 355 -14.14 14.18 -16.49
CA ALA A 355 -14.01 13.81 -17.90
C ALA A 355 -12.55 13.64 -18.38
N PHE A 356 -11.59 14.33 -17.75
CA PHE A 356 -10.19 14.35 -18.20
C PHE A 356 -9.43 13.09 -17.76
N LEU A 357 -9.67 12.64 -16.52
CA LEU A 357 -9.00 11.45 -15.95
C LEU A 357 -9.47 10.15 -16.60
N HIS A 358 -10.71 10.09 -17.07
CA HIS A 358 -11.24 8.94 -17.80
C HIS A 358 -10.68 8.82 -19.24
N GLY A 359 -10.28 9.94 -19.87
CA GLY A 359 -9.94 9.98 -21.29
C GLY A 359 -8.50 9.59 -21.67
N ARG A 360 -7.55 9.59 -20.72
CA ARG A 360 -6.12 9.41 -21.02
C ARG A 360 -5.55 8.01 -20.76
N ARG A 361 -6.26 7.12 -20.06
CA ARG A 361 -5.81 5.74 -19.79
C ARG A 361 -5.78 4.82 -21.02
N GLY A 362 -6.36 5.24 -22.15
CA GLY A 362 -6.47 4.45 -23.37
C GLY A 362 -5.51 4.84 -24.50
N ASN A 363 -4.21 5.10 -24.25
CA ASN A 363 -3.26 5.24 -25.37
C ASN A 363 -1.76 5.12 -24.99
N ARG A 364 -1.34 3.99 -24.40
CA ARG A 364 0.06 3.54 -24.53
C ARG A 364 0.12 2.37 -25.50
N GLY A 365 -0.04 2.69 -26.79
CA GLY A 365 0.20 1.75 -27.87
C GLY A 365 1.67 1.32 -27.90
N ARG A 366 1.95 0.10 -27.44
CA ARG A 366 3.23 -0.57 -27.72
C ARG A 366 3.31 -0.84 -29.23
N ARG A 367 4.23 -0.13 -29.91
CA ARG A 367 4.69 -0.47 -31.26
C ARG A 367 5.28 -1.88 -31.24
N TYR A 368 4.55 -2.85 -31.77
CA TYR A 368 5.10 -4.15 -32.12
C TYR A 368 5.89 -4.02 -33.44
N GLY A 369 7.22 -4.03 -33.34
CA GLY A 369 8.08 -4.40 -34.45
C GLY A 369 8.03 -5.92 -34.61
N GLY A 370 7.58 -6.40 -35.76
CA GLY A 370 7.44 -7.82 -36.04
C GLY A 370 8.78 -8.54 -36.22
N GLN A 371 8.85 -9.77 -35.72
CA GLN A 371 9.57 -10.89 -36.33
C GLN A 371 8.82 -12.19 -36.00
N GLY A 372 8.79 -13.09 -37.00
CA GLY A 372 7.90 -14.26 -37.10
C GLY A 372 8.20 -15.44 -36.17
N PRO A 373 7.51 -16.59 -36.38
CA PRO A 373 7.20 -17.54 -35.33
C PRO A 373 8.35 -18.53 -35.07
N GLY A 374 8.60 -18.80 -33.79
CA GLY A 374 9.57 -19.80 -33.35
C GLY A 374 9.08 -20.52 -32.08
N ASN A 375 8.55 -21.72 -32.30
CA ASN A 375 8.47 -22.89 -31.41
C ASN A 375 7.90 -22.74 -29.98
N LEU A 376 6.73 -23.38 -29.81
CA LEU A 376 6.32 -24.05 -28.59
C LEU A 376 7.44 -24.96 -28.06
N ASN A 377 7.75 -24.87 -26.76
CA ASN A 377 7.88 -26.03 -25.89
C ASN A 377 7.96 -25.63 -24.40
N ALA A 378 7.01 -26.20 -23.64
CA ALA A 378 7.11 -26.72 -22.28
C ALA A 378 8.07 -26.07 -21.28
N TYR A 379 7.53 -25.58 -20.16
CA TYR A 379 8.06 -25.91 -18.83
C TYR A 379 6.93 -26.01 -17.80
N THR A 380 6.81 -27.22 -17.27
CA THR A 380 6.14 -27.62 -16.03
C THR A 380 7.22 -27.71 -14.94
N ARG A 381 6.84 -27.53 -13.67
CA ARG A 381 7.65 -27.51 -12.42
C ARG A 381 8.27 -26.13 -12.19
N TRP A 382 7.92 -25.41 -11.13
CA TRP A 382 7.81 -25.81 -9.73
C TRP A 382 6.56 -25.26 -9.05
#